data_AF-A0A936CDS0-F1
#
_entry.id   AF-A0A936CDS0-F1
#
_cell.length_a   1.000
_cell.length_b   1.000
_cell.length_c   1.000
_cell.angle_alpha   90.00
_cell.angle_beta   90.00
_cell.angle_gamma   90.00
#
_symmetry.space_group_name_H-M   'P 1'
#
loop_
_entity.id
_entity.type
_entity.pdbx_description
1 polymer ?
#
loop_
_entity_poly.entity_id
_entity_poly.type
_entity_poly.pdbx_seq_one_letter_code
_entity_poly.pdbx_strand_id
1 'polypeptide(L)'
;MDHRHLLPEEIDLLLDGEEGFGVNPLKAHLASCAGCRAEYEAQREVTLALEGLPHIAPSFRFADKVMANVQVFEPWHVSLRDSIRRALPTTQVGRTLVFGTGGVMAVSMTLLTVWLAHRADAVLFLGALVGQRLREFVAGGVHDAVVATVGQGAATTVSSNGLVGVGIALSALAVAILGTAFGLKTLASAARSRRG
;
A
#
# COMPACT_ATOMS: atom_id res chain seq x y z
N MET A 1 51.68 42.66 21.18
CA MET A 1 50.23 42.42 21.34
C MET A 1 50.02 40.96 21.07
N ASP A 2 49.46 40.24 22.03
CA ASP A 2 49.17 38.82 21.91
C ASP A 2 47.92 38.68 21.05
N HIS A 3 48.13 38.53 19.74
CA HIS A 3 47.05 38.34 18.78
C HIS A 3 46.73 36.85 18.72
N ARG A 4 45.46 36.49 18.95
CA ARG A 4 44.97 35.13 18.75
C ARG A 4 45.44 34.61 17.39
N HIS A 5 46.23 33.54 17.38
CA HIS A 5 46.62 32.83 16.16
C HIS A 5 45.39 32.23 15.46
N LEU A 6 45.52 31.99 14.15
CA LEU A 6 44.47 31.33 13.38
C LEU A 6 44.30 29.88 13.84
N LEU A 7 43.05 29.42 13.81
CA LEU A 7 42.75 28.01 14.00
C LEU A 7 43.11 27.22 12.73
N PRO A 8 43.45 25.91 12.82
CA PRO A 8 43.74 25.08 11.65
C PRO A 8 42.66 25.16 10.57
N GLU A 9 41.38 25.12 10.96
CA GLU A 9 40.25 25.18 10.03
C GLU A 9 40.13 26.55 9.33
N GLU A 10 40.59 27.63 9.98
CA GLU A 10 40.63 28.96 9.38
C GLU A 10 41.78 29.09 8.35
N ILE A 11 42.87 28.34 8.54
CA ILE A 11 43.97 28.25 7.57
C ILE A 11 43.56 27.38 6.38
N ASP A 12 42.89 26.25 6.62
CA ASP A 12 42.34 25.38 5.57
C ASP A 12 41.36 26.16 4.68
N LEU A 13 40.47 26.96 5.26
CA LEU A 13 39.55 27.83 4.52
C LEU A 13 40.28 28.80 3.56
N LEU A 14 41.46 29.29 3.95
CA LEU A 14 42.27 30.17 3.09
C LEU A 14 43.02 29.41 1.99
N LEU A 15 43.28 28.12 2.19
CA LEU A 15 43.92 27.24 1.21
C LEU A 15 42.92 26.78 0.14
N ASP A 16 41.67 26.49 0.54
CA ASP A 16 40.59 26.06 -0.35
C ASP A 16 40.16 27.14 -1.37
N GLY A 17 40.64 28.38 -1.20
CA GLY A 17 40.35 29.48 -2.11
C GLY A 17 38.89 29.94 -2.05
N GLU A 18 38.15 29.59 -0.99
CA GLU A 18 36.77 30.03 -0.84
C GLU A 18 36.69 31.56 -0.74
N GLU A 19 35.76 32.15 -1.50
CA GLU A 19 35.48 33.59 -1.46
C GLU A 19 34.24 33.83 -0.61
N GLY A 20 34.38 34.59 0.49
CA GLY A 20 33.26 34.86 1.39
C GLY A 20 33.53 35.98 2.42
N PHE A 21 32.50 36.36 3.17
CA PHE A 21 32.58 37.48 4.12
C PHE A 21 33.60 37.27 5.26
N GLY A 22 34.02 36.03 5.52
CA GLY A 22 34.96 35.69 6.60
C GLY A 22 36.45 35.73 6.23
N VAL A 23 36.82 35.73 4.95
CA VAL A 23 38.24 35.52 4.56
C VAL A 23 39.10 36.79 4.58
N ASN A 24 38.49 37.97 4.42
CA ASN A 24 39.24 39.24 4.40
C ASN A 24 39.94 39.55 5.73
N PRO A 25 39.28 39.42 6.90
CA PRO A 25 39.95 39.57 8.19
C PRO A 25 41.07 38.56 8.41
N LEU A 26 40.90 37.32 7.96
CA LEU A 26 41.90 36.26 8.09
C LEU A 26 43.15 36.57 7.24
N LYS A 27 42.97 37.03 5.99
CA LYS A 27 44.07 37.51 5.13
C LYS A 27 44.81 38.71 5.75
N ALA A 28 44.07 39.63 6.37
CA ALA A 28 44.68 40.76 7.10
C ALA A 28 45.51 40.27 8.31
N HIS A 29 45.02 39.25 9.02
CA HIS A 29 45.77 38.63 10.12
C HIS A 29 47.06 37.97 9.62
N LEU A 30 47.01 37.19 8.53
CA LEU A 30 48.21 36.58 7.90
C LEU A 30 49.26 37.62 7.49
N ALA A 31 48.82 38.81 7.05
CA ALA A 31 49.72 39.92 6.73
C ALA A 31 50.41 40.51 7.99
N SER A 32 49.82 40.35 9.17
CA SER A 32 50.35 40.89 10.43
C SER A 32 51.12 39.89 11.30
N CYS A 33 50.78 38.59 11.24
CA CYS A 33 51.34 37.55 12.10
C CYS A 33 52.30 36.62 11.33
N ALA A 34 53.59 36.63 11.70
CA ALA A 34 54.62 35.82 11.06
C ALA A 34 54.45 34.30 11.31
N GLY A 35 53.95 33.91 12.49
CA GLY A 35 53.72 32.50 12.84
C GLY A 35 52.66 31.86 11.95
N CYS A 36 51.48 32.47 11.86
CA CYS A 36 50.40 31.96 11.00
C CYS A 36 50.76 31.98 9.51
N ARG A 37 51.62 32.92 9.08
CA ARG A 37 52.14 32.94 7.71
C ARG A 37 53.03 31.74 7.41
N ALA A 38 53.94 31.40 8.32
CA ALA A 38 54.81 30.24 8.16
C ALA A 38 54.00 28.93 8.12
N GLU A 39 52.97 28.81 8.96
CA GLU A 39 52.05 27.66 8.95
C GLU A 39 51.26 27.56 7.63
N TYR A 40 50.69 28.68 7.17
CA TYR A 40 49.97 28.74 5.89
C TYR A 40 50.88 28.36 4.71
N GLU A 41 52.11 28.87 4.65
CA GLU A 41 53.06 28.56 3.58
C GLU A 41 53.45 27.07 3.59
N ALA A 42 53.68 26.49 4.76
CA ALA A 42 54.00 25.07 4.91
C ALA A 42 52.84 24.17 4.44
N GLN A 43 51.61 24.50 4.81
CA GLN A 43 50.43 23.74 4.35
C GLN A 43 50.18 23.94 2.86
N ARG A 44 50.35 25.15 2.33
CA ARG A 44 50.23 25.46 0.90
C ARG A 44 51.19 24.64 0.04
N GLU A 45 52.42 24.42 0.51
CA GLU A 45 53.39 23.56 -0.18
C GLU A 45 52.86 22.12 -0.32
N VAL A 46 52.26 21.57 0.75
CA VAL A 46 51.65 20.24 0.73
C VAL A 46 50.46 20.19 -0.21
N THR A 47 49.56 21.19 -0.17
CA THR A 47 48.41 21.26 -1.06
C THR A 47 48.82 21.29 -2.52
N LEU A 48 49.83 22.11 -2.88
CA LEU A 48 50.37 22.16 -4.25
C LEU A 48 50.97 20.82 -4.69
N ALA A 49 51.63 20.10 -3.78
CA ALA A 49 52.14 18.76 -4.07
C ALA A 49 51.00 17.74 -4.30
N LEU A 50 49.90 17.86 -3.57
CA LEU A 50 48.70 17.02 -3.76
C LEU A 50 47.96 17.36 -5.06
N GLU A 51 47.83 18.63 -5.42
CA GLU A 51 47.22 19.08 -6.67
C GLU A 51 48.02 18.62 -7.91
N GLY A 52 49.34 18.51 -7.77
CA GLY A 52 50.22 17.98 -8.80
C GLY A 52 50.09 16.48 -9.06
N LEU A 53 49.33 15.74 -8.25
CA LEU A 53 49.12 14.31 -8.44
C LEU A 53 48.32 14.04 -9.74
N PRO A 54 48.59 12.91 -10.41
CA PRO A 54 47.85 12.54 -11.61
C PRO A 54 46.36 12.40 -11.28
N HIS A 55 45.53 13.13 -12.03
CA HIS A 55 44.09 13.06 -11.87
C HIS A 55 43.59 11.70 -12.38
N ILE A 56 43.04 10.88 -11.48
CA ILE A 56 42.47 9.58 -11.82
C ILE A 56 41.02 9.81 -12.24
N ALA A 57 40.73 9.63 -13.53
CA ALA A 57 39.37 9.70 -14.03
C ALA A 57 38.55 8.48 -13.54
N PRO A 58 37.35 8.69 -13.00
CA PRO A 58 36.48 7.58 -12.61
C PRO A 58 35.99 6.80 -13.84
N SER A 59 35.57 5.54 -13.64
CA SER A 59 34.99 4.72 -14.72
C SER A 59 33.73 5.38 -15.30
N PHE A 60 33.42 5.12 -16.57
CA PHE A 60 32.25 5.71 -17.26
C PHE A 60 30.89 5.46 -16.57
N ARG A 61 30.76 4.43 -15.72
CA ARG A 61 29.53 4.10 -14.97
C ARG A 61 29.52 4.64 -13.54
N PHE A 62 30.55 5.36 -13.12
CA PHE A 62 30.69 5.81 -11.74
C PHE A 62 29.55 6.75 -11.35
N ALA A 63 29.24 7.73 -12.21
CA ALA A 63 28.13 8.67 -11.98
C ALA A 63 26.80 7.92 -11.82
N ASP A 64 26.48 6.99 -12.72
CA ASP A 64 25.25 6.19 -12.63
C ASP A 64 25.18 5.37 -11.34
N LYS A 65 26.30 4.75 -10.94
CA LYS A 65 26.37 3.96 -9.69
C LYS A 65 26.20 4.83 -8.46
N VAL A 66 26.78 6.03 -8.44
CA VAL A 66 26.63 6.97 -7.32
C VAL A 66 25.18 7.46 -7.26
N MET A 67 24.63 7.93 -8.39
CA MET A 67 23.27 8.44 -8.47
C MET A 67 22.21 7.40 -8.14
N ALA A 68 22.46 6.11 -8.42
CA ALA A 68 21.58 5.02 -8.02
C ALA A 68 21.50 4.81 -6.49
N ASN A 69 22.52 5.24 -5.73
CA ASN A 69 22.58 5.09 -4.28
C ASN A 69 22.24 6.38 -3.52
N VAL A 70 22.23 7.52 -4.19
CA VAL A 70 21.80 8.78 -3.59
C VAL A 70 20.28 8.77 -3.46
N GLN A 71 19.80 8.64 -2.23
CA GLN A 71 18.40 8.84 -1.90
C GLN A 71 18.10 10.34 -1.96
N VAL A 72 17.75 10.84 -3.14
CA VAL A 72 17.21 12.19 -3.27
C VAL A 72 15.80 12.15 -2.67
N PHE A 73 15.60 12.86 -1.55
CA PHE A 73 14.27 13.07 -0.99
C PHE A 73 13.46 13.93 -1.96
N GLU A 74 12.81 13.29 -2.93
CA GLU A 74 11.81 13.96 -3.73
C GLU A 74 10.57 14.20 -2.87
N PRO A 75 10.05 15.44 -2.82
CA PRO A 75 8.78 15.70 -2.18
C PRO A 75 7.68 14.80 -2.74
N TRP A 76 6.85 14.22 -1.87
CA TRP A 76 5.79 13.26 -2.25
C TRP A 76 4.86 13.76 -3.36
N HIS A 77 4.67 15.08 -3.46
CA HIS A 77 3.80 15.68 -4.47
C HIS A 77 4.40 15.60 -5.89
N VAL A 78 5.73 15.56 -6.01
CA VAL A 78 6.43 15.42 -7.30
C VAL A 78 6.31 13.97 -7.80
N SER A 79 6.57 12.99 -6.94
CA SER A 79 6.45 11.57 -7.29
C SER A 79 5.00 11.14 -7.56
N LEU A 80 4.03 11.70 -6.83
CA LEU A 80 2.61 11.50 -7.11
C LEU A 80 2.21 12.09 -8.46
N ARG A 81 2.67 13.32 -8.77
CA ARG A 81 2.39 13.98 -10.06
C ARG A 81 2.93 13.17 -11.23
N ASP A 82 4.15 12.65 -11.12
CA ASP A 82 4.78 11.88 -12.18
C ASP A 82 4.11 10.51 -12.37
N SER A 83 3.71 9.87 -11.27
CA SER A 83 2.93 8.62 -11.31
C SER A 83 1.58 8.83 -12.00
N ILE A 84 0.87 9.91 -11.67
CA ILE A 84 -0.40 10.28 -12.30
C ILE A 84 -0.20 10.58 -13.79
N ARG A 85 0.85 11.31 -14.16
CA ARG A 85 1.16 11.63 -15.56
C ARG A 85 1.47 10.39 -16.40
N ARG A 86 2.18 9.41 -15.83
CA ARG A 86 2.44 8.13 -16.52
C ARG A 86 1.19 7.26 -16.65
N ALA A 87 0.29 7.33 -15.66
CA ALA A 87 -0.96 6.58 -15.69
C ALA A 87 -2.03 7.19 -16.61
N LEU A 88 -1.92 8.49 -16.93
CA LEU A 88 -2.87 9.16 -17.82
C LEU A 88 -2.61 8.78 -19.28
N PRO A 89 -3.63 8.28 -20.01
CA PRO A 89 -3.49 8.03 -21.44
C PRO A 89 -3.21 9.34 -22.17
N THR A 90 -2.11 9.37 -22.93
CA THR A 90 -1.67 10.55 -23.69
C THR A 90 -2.47 10.76 -24.98
N THR A 91 -3.16 9.73 -25.48
CA THR A 91 -3.95 9.80 -26.70
C THR A 91 -5.34 10.40 -26.43
N GLN A 92 -5.81 11.26 -27.35
CA GLN A 92 -7.14 11.88 -27.27
C GLN A 92 -8.26 10.83 -27.14
N VAL A 93 -8.12 9.71 -27.86
CA VAL A 93 -9.07 8.58 -27.85
C VAL A 93 -9.03 7.80 -26.52
N GLY A 94 -7.84 7.63 -25.92
CA GLY A 94 -7.71 6.97 -24.62
C GLY A 94 -8.38 7.76 -23.50
N ARG A 95 -8.34 9.10 -23.56
CA ARG A 95 -9.01 9.98 -22.60
C ARG A 95 -10.54 9.86 -22.69
N THR A 96 -11.11 9.88 -23.90
CA THR A 96 -12.58 9.76 -24.06
C THR A 96 -13.13 8.41 -23.60
N LEU A 97 -12.36 7.33 -23.77
CA LEU A 97 -12.77 5.98 -23.35
C LEU A 97 -12.82 5.84 -21.82
N VAL A 98 -11.77 6.28 -21.12
CA VAL A 98 -11.68 6.16 -19.66
C VAL A 98 -12.68 7.10 -18.96
N PHE A 99 -12.74 8.37 -19.37
CA PHE A 99 -13.66 9.33 -18.76
C PHE A 99 -15.11 9.10 -19.18
N GLY A 100 -15.36 8.64 -20.41
CA GLY A 100 -16.70 8.34 -20.91
C GLY A 100 -17.33 7.13 -20.22
N THR A 101 -16.60 6.02 -20.10
CA THR A 101 -17.12 4.80 -19.44
C THR A 101 -17.38 5.02 -17.96
N GLY A 102 -16.46 5.69 -17.25
CA GLY A 102 -16.65 6.03 -15.83
C GLY A 102 -17.84 6.95 -15.59
N GLY A 103 -18.01 7.98 -16.44
CA GLY A 103 -19.15 8.90 -16.37
C GLY A 103 -20.50 8.20 -16.60
N VAL A 104 -20.58 7.32 -17.61
CA VAL A 104 -21.80 6.57 -17.92
C VAL A 104 -22.17 5.62 -16.77
N MET A 105 -21.19 4.91 -16.20
CA MET A 105 -21.39 4.04 -15.03
C MET A 105 -21.95 4.83 -13.85
N ALA A 106 -21.32 5.96 -13.50
CA ALA A 106 -21.75 6.78 -12.37
C ALA A 106 -23.20 7.28 -12.54
N VAL A 107 -23.52 7.83 -13.72
CA VAL A 107 -24.88 8.32 -14.02
C VAL A 107 -25.90 7.17 -13.97
N SER A 108 -25.57 6.01 -14.53
CA SER A 108 -26.46 4.83 -14.50
C SER A 108 -26.74 4.35 -13.07
N MET A 109 -25.72 4.36 -12.20
CA MET A 109 -25.85 3.93 -10.80
C MET A 109 -26.69 4.92 -9.98
N THR A 110 -26.55 6.23 -10.24
CA THR A 110 -27.39 7.25 -9.60
C THR A 110 -28.84 7.13 -10.05
N LEU A 111 -29.09 6.99 -11.36
CA LEU A 111 -30.44 6.78 -11.91
C LEU A 111 -31.10 5.52 -11.37
N LEU A 112 -30.35 4.42 -11.27
CA LEU A 112 -30.85 3.17 -10.72
C LEU A 112 -31.26 3.34 -9.25
N THR A 113 -30.44 4.02 -8.45
CA THR A 113 -30.75 4.31 -7.04
C THR A 113 -32.04 5.14 -6.91
N VAL A 114 -32.18 6.19 -7.72
CA VAL A 114 -33.38 7.05 -7.72
C VAL A 114 -34.62 6.28 -8.17
N TRP A 115 -34.49 5.43 -9.20
CA TRP A 115 -35.59 4.60 -9.68
C TRP A 115 -36.05 3.59 -8.62
N LEU A 116 -35.11 2.94 -7.93
CA LEU A 116 -35.40 2.00 -6.84
C LEU A 116 -36.13 2.68 -5.68
N ALA A 117 -35.69 3.89 -5.31
CA ALA A 117 -36.32 4.67 -4.25
C ALA A 117 -37.79 5.02 -4.58
N HIS A 118 -38.11 5.28 -5.85
CA HIS A 118 -39.48 5.63 -6.25
C HIS A 118 -40.41 4.42 -6.40
N ARG A 119 -39.86 3.22 -6.60
CA ARG A 119 -40.59 1.94 -6.72
C ARG A 119 -40.53 1.09 -5.44
N ALA A 120 -40.20 1.70 -4.30
CA ALA A 120 -39.98 1.01 -3.02
C ALA A 120 -41.16 0.10 -2.62
N ASP A 121 -42.41 0.52 -2.84
CA ASP A 121 -43.59 -0.29 -2.51
C ASP A 121 -43.65 -1.61 -3.29
N ALA A 122 -43.27 -1.60 -4.57
CA ALA A 122 -43.21 -2.80 -5.39
C ALA A 122 -42.06 -3.73 -4.97
N VAL A 123 -40.91 -3.17 -4.56
CA VAL A 123 -39.75 -3.95 -4.11
C VAL A 123 -40.02 -4.60 -2.75
N LEU A 124 -40.66 -3.88 -1.83
CA LEU A 124 -41.07 -4.41 -0.53
C LEU A 124 -42.11 -5.52 -0.69
N PHE A 125 -43.09 -5.35 -1.60
CA PHE A 125 -44.08 -6.38 -1.92
C PHE A 125 -43.43 -7.65 -2.50
N LEU A 126 -42.51 -7.49 -3.46
CA LEU A 126 -41.82 -8.61 -4.11
C LEU A 126 -40.87 -9.32 -3.12
N GLY A 127 -40.19 -8.55 -2.26
CA GLY A 127 -39.37 -9.09 -1.18
C GLY A 127 -40.19 -9.87 -0.14
N ALA A 128 -41.39 -9.39 0.21
CA ALA A 128 -42.30 -10.12 1.08
C ALA A 128 -42.78 -11.44 0.44
N LEU A 129 -43.12 -11.40 -0.86
CA LEU A 129 -43.58 -12.58 -1.61
C LEU A 129 -42.47 -13.65 -1.74
N VAL A 130 -41.25 -13.22 -2.05
CA VAL A 130 -40.07 -14.09 -2.11
C VAL A 130 -39.74 -14.66 -0.74
N GLY A 131 -39.79 -13.83 0.31
CA GLY A 131 -39.58 -14.26 1.69
C GLY A 131 -40.60 -15.31 2.15
N GLN A 132 -41.88 -15.15 1.78
CA GLN A 132 -42.92 -16.13 2.06
C GLN A 132 -42.65 -17.45 1.31
N ARG A 133 -42.31 -17.40 0.01
CA ARG A 133 -42.00 -18.63 -0.73
C ARG A 133 -40.74 -19.32 -0.26
N LEU A 134 -39.70 -18.60 0.14
CA LEU A 134 -38.50 -19.20 0.72
C LEU A 134 -38.84 -19.95 2.02
N ARG A 135 -39.68 -19.36 2.87
CA ARG A 135 -40.12 -20.00 4.12
C ARG A 135 -40.93 -21.27 3.85
N GLU A 136 -41.82 -21.25 2.86
CA GLU A 136 -42.61 -22.43 2.48
C GLU A 136 -41.72 -23.54 1.90
N PHE A 137 -40.76 -23.20 1.03
CA PHE A 137 -39.81 -24.18 0.48
C PHE A 137 -38.90 -24.78 1.55
N VAL A 138 -38.40 -23.97 2.48
CA VAL A 138 -37.55 -24.44 3.58
C VAL A 138 -38.36 -25.28 4.57
N ALA A 139 -39.57 -24.85 4.94
CA ALA A 139 -40.43 -25.61 5.85
C ALA A 139 -40.84 -26.96 5.24
N GLY A 140 -41.20 -26.99 3.96
CA GLY A 140 -41.52 -28.22 3.23
C GLY A 140 -40.31 -29.15 3.11
N GLY A 141 -39.15 -28.63 2.72
CA GLY A 141 -37.92 -29.41 2.58
C GLY A 141 -37.41 -29.99 3.91
N VAL A 142 -37.53 -29.24 5.01
CA VAL A 142 -37.19 -29.73 6.35
C VAL A 142 -38.19 -30.78 6.82
N HIS A 143 -39.48 -30.59 6.56
CA HIS A 143 -40.49 -31.58 6.92
C HIS A 143 -40.28 -32.91 6.18
N ASP A 144 -40.02 -32.88 4.88
CA ASP A 144 -39.76 -34.06 4.07
C ASP A 144 -38.47 -34.78 4.48
N ALA A 145 -37.41 -34.02 4.80
CA ALA A 145 -36.14 -34.58 5.28
C ALA A 145 -36.27 -35.23 6.67
N VAL A 146 -37.06 -34.64 7.58
CA VAL A 146 -37.31 -35.21 8.92
C VAL A 146 -38.18 -36.47 8.83
N VAL A 147 -39.19 -36.48 7.96
CA VAL A 147 -40.04 -37.67 7.74
C VAL A 147 -39.24 -38.81 7.10
N ALA A 148 -38.35 -38.51 6.14
CA ALA A 148 -37.53 -39.52 5.47
C ALA A 148 -36.48 -40.16 6.39
N THR A 149 -35.99 -39.43 7.40
CA THR A 149 -34.90 -39.88 8.27
C THR A 149 -35.37 -40.48 9.60
N VAL A 150 -36.48 -39.99 10.16
CA VAL A 150 -36.95 -40.38 11.50
C VAL A 150 -38.32 -41.09 11.48
N GLY A 151 -39.01 -41.09 10.33
CA GLY A 151 -40.34 -41.69 10.16
C GLY A 151 -41.49 -40.82 10.69
N GLN A 152 -42.71 -41.06 10.19
CA GLN A 152 -43.91 -40.21 10.45
C GLN A 152 -44.22 -39.96 11.94
N GLY A 153 -43.79 -40.83 12.87
CA GLY A 153 -44.04 -40.68 14.30
C GLY A 153 -43.22 -39.58 14.99
N ALA A 154 -42.07 -39.20 14.43
CA ALA A 154 -41.22 -38.14 14.99
C ALA A 154 -41.62 -36.74 14.51
N ALA A 155 -42.14 -36.63 13.29
CA ALA A 155 -42.59 -35.36 12.74
C ALA A 155 -43.80 -34.78 13.52
N THR A 156 -44.68 -35.63 14.03
CA THR A 156 -45.86 -35.22 14.82
C THR A 156 -45.54 -34.87 16.28
N THR A 157 -44.45 -35.41 16.84
CA THR A 157 -43.96 -35.10 18.19
C THR A 157 -43.15 -33.79 18.25
N VAL A 158 -42.49 -33.42 17.15
CA VAL A 158 -41.85 -32.09 16.99
C VAL A 158 -42.90 -30.98 16.88
N SER A 159 -44.04 -31.24 16.21
CA SER A 159 -45.12 -30.25 16.10
C SER A 159 -45.91 -30.04 17.39
N SER A 160 -45.93 -31.02 18.31
CA SER A 160 -46.73 -30.95 19.54
C SER A 160 -45.96 -30.44 20.76
N ASN A 161 -44.63 -30.56 20.79
CA ASN A 161 -43.78 -30.11 21.89
C ASN A 161 -42.74 -29.08 21.41
N GLY A 162 -43.22 -27.87 21.11
CA GLY A 162 -42.49 -26.83 20.36
C GLY A 162 -41.15 -26.35 20.92
N LEU A 163 -40.76 -26.72 22.15
CA LEU A 163 -39.44 -26.37 22.73
C LEU A 163 -38.44 -27.53 22.76
N VAL A 164 -38.90 -28.76 23.00
CA VAL A 164 -38.04 -29.96 23.00
C VAL A 164 -37.76 -30.44 21.57
N GLY A 165 -38.72 -30.26 20.65
CA GLY A 165 -38.53 -30.55 19.23
C GLY A 165 -37.44 -29.69 18.56
N VAL A 166 -37.28 -28.44 19.00
CA VAL A 166 -36.21 -27.54 18.51
C VAL A 166 -34.84 -28.04 18.95
N GLY A 167 -34.71 -28.59 20.16
CA GLY A 167 -33.44 -29.15 20.65
C GLY A 167 -32.97 -30.36 19.84
N ILE A 168 -33.90 -31.22 19.44
CA ILE A 168 -33.60 -32.40 18.61
C ILE A 168 -33.33 -32.01 17.14
N ALA A 169 -34.06 -31.02 16.62
CA ALA A 169 -33.81 -30.48 15.27
C ALA A 169 -32.44 -29.78 15.17
N LEU A 170 -32.04 -29.03 16.21
CA LEU A 170 -30.73 -28.37 16.26
C LEU A 170 -29.58 -29.37 16.39
N SER A 171 -29.75 -30.45 17.15
CA SER A 171 -28.71 -31.49 17.27
C SER A 171 -28.56 -32.29 15.97
N ALA A 172 -29.66 -32.63 15.29
CA ALA A 172 -29.64 -33.26 13.97
C ALA A 172 -28.98 -32.35 12.91
N LEU A 173 -29.27 -31.05 12.94
CA LEU A 173 -28.64 -30.06 12.06
C LEU A 173 -27.14 -29.94 12.33
N ALA A 174 -26.72 -29.94 13.60
CA ALA A 174 -25.31 -29.89 13.98
C ALA A 174 -24.53 -31.13 13.50
N VAL A 175 -25.14 -32.32 13.58
CA VAL A 175 -24.54 -33.57 13.08
C VAL A 175 -24.42 -33.55 11.55
N ALA A 176 -25.42 -33.02 10.83
CA ALA A 176 -25.36 -32.88 9.38
C ALA A 176 -24.28 -31.88 8.91
N ILE A 177 -24.12 -30.75 9.62
CA ILE A 177 -23.07 -29.76 9.34
C ILE A 177 -21.67 -30.34 9.62
N LEU A 178 -21.50 -31.08 10.73
CA LEU A 178 -20.24 -31.75 11.04
C LEU A 178 -19.89 -32.84 10.02
N GLY A 179 -20.88 -33.60 9.53
CA GLY A 179 -20.69 -34.62 8.50
C GLY A 179 -20.22 -34.04 7.15
N THR A 180 -20.81 -32.92 6.72
CA THR A 180 -20.43 -32.26 5.45
C THR A 180 -19.05 -31.60 5.51
N ALA A 181 -18.69 -30.98 6.65
CA ALA A 181 -17.38 -30.41 6.87
C ALA A 181 -16.27 -31.48 6.88
N PHE A 182 -16.53 -32.65 7.46
CA PHE A 182 -15.58 -33.76 7.49
C PHE A 182 -15.41 -34.39 6.10
N GLY A 183 -16.50 -34.57 5.34
CA GLY A 183 -16.46 -35.10 3.97
C GLY A 183 -15.71 -34.19 2.99
N LEU A 184 -15.85 -32.87 3.10
CA LEU A 184 -15.08 -31.93 2.27
C LEU A 184 -13.59 -31.93 2.61
N LYS A 185 -13.23 -32.13 3.88
CA LYS A 185 -11.82 -32.16 4.32
C LYS A 185 -11.10 -33.43 3.87
N THR A 186 -11.78 -34.59 3.86
CA THR A 186 -11.20 -35.85 3.37
C THR A 186 -11.08 -35.89 1.86
N LEU A 187 -12.01 -35.27 1.11
CA LEU A 187 -11.89 -35.08 -0.33
C LEU A 187 -10.75 -34.11 -0.69
N ALA A 188 -10.57 -33.04 0.09
CA ALA A 188 -9.49 -32.07 -0.13
C ALA A 188 -8.10 -32.65 0.17
N SER A 189 -7.96 -33.54 1.16
CA SER A 189 -6.69 -34.21 1.47
C SER A 189 -6.35 -35.30 0.45
N ALA A 190 -7.36 -36.07 -0.01
CA ALA A 190 -7.18 -37.07 -1.07
C ALA A 190 -6.79 -36.45 -2.42
N ALA A 191 -7.33 -35.28 -2.76
CA ALA A 191 -6.98 -34.55 -3.98
C ALA A 191 -5.54 -33.98 -3.97
N ARG A 192 -4.99 -33.67 -2.78
CA ARG A 192 -3.63 -33.12 -2.63
C ARG A 192 -2.54 -34.20 -2.73
N SER A 193 -2.83 -35.43 -2.29
CA SER A 193 -1.91 -36.57 -2.39
C SER A 193 -1.71 -37.09 -3.82
N ARG A 194 -2.60 -36.77 -4.76
CA ARG A 194 -2.54 -37.26 -6.16
C ARG A 194 -1.77 -36.33 -7.12
N ARG A 195 -1.18 -35.25 -6.60
CA ARG A 195 -0.41 -34.23 -7.34
C ARG A 195 1.05 -34.10 -6.87
N GLY A 196 1.52 -35.02 -6.03
CA GLY A 196 2.92 -35.16 -5.62
C GLY A 196 3.56 -36.36 -6.29
#